data_AF-A0A955RF68-F1
#
_entry.id   AF-A0A955RF68-F1
#
_cell.length_a   1.000
_cell.length_b   1.000
_cell.length_c   1.000
_cell.angle_alpha   90.00
_cell.angle_beta   90.00
_cell.angle_gamma   90.00
#
_symmetry.space_group_name_H-M   'P 1'
#
loop_
_entity.id
_entity.type
_entity.pdbx_description
1 polymer ?
#
loop_
_entity_poly.entity_id
_entity_poly.type
_entity_poly.pdbx_seq_one_letter_code
_entity_poly.pdbx_strand_id
1 'polypeptide(L)'
;MRALPGEDAVDRDLVDAAVRRINGAFDASSLRAVTEVGRFVLDTFFGGDVRRFRARGRRHRSFAALSDHRHLLPSRVALWRAVSVCDQVRSLPSEVATALPYTHHTLLLSLQDPAQKLSLATAAIEGRWTRRRLEAEVRAKTEGVKRSRGGRPRLLPIVRTANRLEALMEAQGALDGVDLLPALADDERRRVARILERTIARLSEIVCVGSDNGRGFTGETPASSRESDTDGTSGRLAR
;
A
#
# COMPACT_ATOMS: atom_id res chain seq x y z
N MET A 1 -1.44 -29.52 -16.80
CA MET A 1 -2.07 -28.19 -16.79
C MET A 1 -1.67 -27.47 -18.07
N ARG A 2 -2.62 -26.99 -18.90
CA ARG A 2 -2.26 -26.11 -20.04
C ARG A 2 -1.76 -24.77 -19.51
N ALA A 3 -0.68 -24.25 -20.09
CA ALA A 3 -0.14 -22.94 -19.78
C ALA A 3 -1.21 -21.85 -20.00
N LEU A 4 -1.24 -20.84 -19.13
CA LEU A 4 -2.14 -19.70 -19.26
C LEU A 4 -1.63 -18.72 -20.33
N PRO A 5 -2.52 -17.98 -21.02
CA PRO A 5 -2.11 -16.89 -21.90
C PRO A 5 -1.22 -15.88 -21.18
N GLY A 6 -0.04 -15.57 -21.74
CA GLY A 6 0.93 -14.64 -21.16
C GLY A 6 1.87 -15.23 -20.10
N GLU A 7 1.83 -16.55 -19.87
CA GLU A 7 2.70 -17.22 -18.91
C GLU A 7 4.12 -17.44 -19.47
N ASP A 8 4.21 -17.96 -20.69
CA ASP A 8 5.47 -18.29 -21.37
C ASP A 8 5.93 -17.19 -22.33
N ALA A 9 5.01 -16.59 -23.08
CA ALA A 9 5.24 -15.43 -23.95
C ALA A 9 4.05 -14.46 -23.89
N VAL A 10 4.33 -13.15 -23.85
CA VAL A 10 3.30 -12.11 -23.82
C VAL A 10 2.77 -11.89 -25.24
N ASP A 11 1.49 -12.19 -25.45
CA ASP A 11 0.77 -11.86 -26.67
C ASP A 11 0.45 -10.35 -26.70
N ARG A 12 1.06 -9.63 -27.65
CA ARG A 12 0.93 -8.16 -27.75
C ARG A 12 -0.44 -7.72 -28.25
N ASP A 13 -1.03 -8.44 -29.19
CA ASP A 13 -2.34 -8.09 -29.74
C ASP A 13 -3.44 -8.25 -28.69
N LEU A 14 -3.31 -9.30 -27.86
CA LEU A 14 -4.17 -9.51 -26.70
C LEU A 14 -4.04 -8.37 -25.67
N VAL A 15 -2.82 -7.88 -25.44
CA VAL A 15 -2.56 -6.74 -24.54
C VAL A 15 -3.19 -5.46 -25.08
N ASP A 16 -3.03 -5.16 -26.36
CA ASP A 16 -3.56 -3.93 -26.97
C ASP A 16 -5.11 -3.90 -26.97
N ALA A 17 -5.73 -5.03 -27.30
CA ALA A 17 -7.18 -5.20 -27.21
C ALA A 17 -7.67 -5.03 -25.77
N ALA A 18 -6.94 -5.57 -24.80
CA ALA A 18 -7.24 -5.43 -23.38
C ALA A 18 -7.18 -3.98 -22.91
N VAL A 19 -6.15 -3.22 -23.32
CA VAL A 19 -5.95 -1.82 -22.92
C VAL A 19 -7.14 -0.94 -23.33
N ARG A 20 -7.61 -1.06 -24.58
CA ARG A 20 -8.76 -0.28 -25.08
C ARG A 20 -10.02 -0.51 -24.25
N ARG A 21 -10.30 -1.77 -23.92
CA ARG A 21 -11.48 -2.13 -23.13
C ARG A 21 -11.38 -1.65 -21.68
N ILE A 22 -10.21 -1.80 -21.06
CA ILE A 22 -10.00 -1.40 -19.65
C ILE A 22 -10.15 0.11 -19.48
N ASN A 23 -9.59 0.91 -20.40
CA ASN A 23 -9.69 2.36 -20.32
C ASN A 23 -11.13 2.84 -20.40
N GLY A 24 -11.93 2.32 -21.33
CA GLY A 24 -13.35 2.70 -21.47
C GLY A 24 -14.19 2.40 -20.22
N ALA A 25 -13.79 1.40 -19.41
CA ALA A 25 -14.46 1.12 -18.14
C ALA A 25 -14.01 2.06 -17.01
N PHE A 26 -12.74 2.51 -17.00
CA PHE A 26 -12.16 3.26 -15.87
C PHE A 26 -12.66 4.71 -15.77
N ASP A 27 -13.11 5.30 -16.87
CA ASP A 27 -13.65 6.67 -16.92
C ASP A 27 -14.94 6.85 -16.10
N ALA A 28 -15.62 5.75 -15.72
CA ALA A 28 -16.80 5.74 -14.87
C ALA A 28 -16.48 5.13 -13.49
N SER A 29 -15.84 5.90 -12.59
CA SER A 29 -15.36 5.46 -11.26
C SER A 29 -16.45 4.91 -10.31
N SER A 30 -16.94 3.71 -10.58
CA SER A 30 -17.98 2.99 -9.86
C SER A 30 -17.53 1.57 -9.55
N LEU A 31 -18.13 0.93 -8.53
CA LEU A 31 -17.87 -0.48 -8.21
C LEU A 31 -18.05 -1.37 -9.45
N ARG A 32 -19.07 -1.08 -10.28
CA ARG A 32 -19.38 -1.79 -11.51
C ARG A 32 -18.24 -1.74 -12.53
N ALA A 33 -17.64 -0.56 -12.74
CA ALA A 33 -16.49 -0.42 -13.63
C ALA A 33 -15.30 -1.26 -13.17
N VAL A 34 -14.98 -1.19 -11.87
CA VAL A 34 -13.86 -1.94 -11.30
C VAL A 34 -14.10 -3.45 -11.39
N THR A 35 -15.32 -3.92 -11.11
CA THR A 35 -15.64 -5.35 -11.22
C THR A 35 -15.68 -5.82 -12.67
N GLU A 36 -16.06 -4.97 -13.63
CA GLU A 36 -15.99 -5.28 -15.06
C GLU A 36 -14.54 -5.42 -15.53
N VAL A 37 -13.66 -4.47 -15.17
CA VAL A 37 -12.21 -4.57 -15.44
C VAL A 37 -11.63 -5.84 -14.82
N GLY A 38 -11.96 -6.09 -13.55
CA GLY A 38 -11.51 -7.28 -12.83
C GLY A 38 -11.97 -8.58 -13.50
N ARG A 39 -13.23 -8.64 -13.93
CA ARG A 39 -13.80 -9.78 -14.66
C ARG A 39 -13.09 -9.98 -16.00
N PHE A 40 -12.92 -8.92 -16.78
CA PHE A 40 -12.26 -9.01 -18.08
C PHE A 40 -10.82 -9.53 -17.96
N VAL A 41 -10.04 -9.02 -16.99
CA VAL A 41 -8.67 -9.52 -16.74
C VAL A 41 -8.70 -10.97 -16.25
N LEU A 42 -9.66 -11.34 -15.40
CA LEU A 42 -9.82 -12.72 -14.92
C LEU A 42 -10.16 -13.69 -16.05
N ASP A 43 -11.09 -13.32 -16.91
CA ASP A 43 -11.53 -14.15 -18.05
C ASP A 43 -10.40 -14.30 -19.07
N THR A 44 -9.73 -13.20 -19.40
CA THR A 44 -8.68 -13.16 -20.44
C THR A 44 -7.42 -13.93 -20.04
N PHE A 45 -6.88 -13.68 -18.83
CA PHE A 45 -5.57 -14.20 -18.44
C PHE A 45 -5.65 -15.43 -17.53
N PHE A 46 -6.81 -15.70 -16.92
CA PHE A 46 -6.99 -16.82 -16.00
C PHE A 46 -8.12 -17.75 -16.44
N GLY A 47 -8.75 -17.53 -17.60
CA GLY A 47 -9.85 -18.35 -18.11
C GLY A 47 -11.09 -18.34 -17.21
N GLY A 48 -11.29 -17.26 -16.45
CA GLY A 48 -12.38 -17.12 -15.48
C GLY A 48 -12.15 -17.90 -14.17
N ASP A 49 -11.02 -18.61 -14.05
CA ASP A 49 -10.70 -19.45 -12.89
C ASP A 49 -10.03 -18.65 -11.77
N VAL A 50 -10.83 -18.31 -10.76
CA VAL A 50 -10.40 -17.63 -9.54
C VAL A 50 -9.29 -18.38 -8.80
N ARG A 51 -9.27 -19.71 -8.83
CA ARG A 51 -8.25 -20.51 -8.12
C ARG A 51 -6.87 -20.27 -8.72
N ARG A 52 -6.77 -20.18 -10.05
CA ARG A 52 -5.53 -19.82 -10.76
C ARG A 52 -5.07 -18.41 -10.41
N PHE A 53 -6.01 -17.45 -10.37
CA PHE A 53 -5.72 -16.10 -9.92
C PHE A 53 -5.16 -16.08 -8.50
N ARG A 54 -5.80 -16.76 -7.54
CA ARG A 54 -5.34 -16.82 -6.14
C ARG A 54 -3.97 -17.49 -5.99
N ALA A 55 -3.70 -18.53 -6.77
CA ALA A 55 -2.41 -19.23 -6.75
C ALA A 55 -1.24 -18.36 -7.24
N ARG A 56 -1.46 -17.51 -8.26
CA ARG A 56 -0.41 -16.64 -8.83
C ARG A 56 -0.35 -15.25 -8.19
N GLY A 57 -1.51 -14.73 -7.81
CA GLY A 57 -1.71 -13.42 -7.20
C GLY A 57 -1.09 -12.28 -8.02
N ARG A 58 -0.56 -11.28 -7.31
CA ARG A 58 0.02 -10.04 -7.89
C ARG A 58 1.24 -10.28 -8.79
N ARG A 59 1.87 -11.45 -8.70
CA ARG A 59 3.14 -11.77 -9.40
C ARG A 59 2.94 -12.24 -10.83
N HIS A 60 1.71 -12.47 -11.28
CA HIS A 60 1.44 -12.86 -12.66
C HIS A 60 2.02 -11.86 -13.66
N ARG A 61 2.66 -12.36 -14.74
CA ARG A 61 3.37 -11.56 -15.74
C ARG A 61 2.46 -10.61 -16.50
N SER A 62 1.20 -11.02 -16.75
CA SER A 62 0.21 -10.16 -17.43
C SER A 62 0.00 -8.81 -16.75
N PHE A 63 0.06 -8.75 -15.41
CA PHE A 63 -0.10 -7.47 -14.72
C PHE A 63 1.04 -6.48 -15.01
N ALA A 64 2.27 -6.99 -15.17
CA ALA A 64 3.42 -6.16 -15.57
C ALA A 64 3.28 -5.75 -17.04
N ALA A 65 3.03 -6.71 -17.93
CA ALA A 65 2.85 -6.45 -19.36
C ALA A 65 1.76 -5.41 -19.65
N LEU A 66 0.62 -5.50 -18.95
CA LEU A 66 -0.45 -4.50 -19.05
C LEU A 66 0.01 -3.13 -18.54
N SER A 67 0.64 -3.07 -17.35
CA SER A 67 1.05 -1.78 -16.77
C SER A 67 2.16 -1.07 -17.52
N ASP A 68 2.99 -1.82 -18.26
CA ASP A 68 4.07 -1.27 -19.06
C ASP A 68 3.56 -0.70 -20.40
N HIS A 69 2.29 -0.93 -20.75
CA HIS A 69 1.68 -0.41 -21.95
C HIS A 69 1.34 1.08 -21.80
N ARG A 70 1.97 1.94 -22.63
CA ARG A 70 1.92 3.42 -22.53
C ARG A 70 0.53 4.06 -22.52
N HIS A 71 -0.47 3.38 -23.05
CA HIS A 71 -1.84 3.88 -23.12
C HIS A 71 -2.74 3.37 -21.98
N LEU A 72 -2.27 2.48 -21.12
CA LEU A 72 -3.10 1.95 -20.03
C LEU A 72 -3.17 2.94 -18.88
N LEU A 73 -4.39 3.32 -18.50
CA LEU A 73 -4.62 4.23 -17.36
C LEU A 73 -4.33 3.58 -15.99
N PRO A 74 -4.83 2.37 -15.67
CA PRO A 74 -4.60 1.77 -14.36
C PRO A 74 -3.18 1.20 -14.19
N SER A 75 -2.57 1.52 -13.05
CA SER A 75 -1.32 0.89 -12.60
C SER A 75 -1.47 -0.64 -12.37
N ARG A 76 -0.33 -1.34 -12.35
CA ARG A 76 -0.24 -2.77 -11.97
C ARG A 76 -1.03 -3.12 -10.70
N VAL A 77 -0.91 -2.27 -9.67
CA VAL A 77 -1.58 -2.48 -8.38
C VAL A 77 -3.09 -2.27 -8.50
N ALA A 78 -3.53 -1.32 -9.32
CA ALA A 78 -4.95 -1.08 -9.58
C ALA A 78 -5.59 -2.27 -10.31
N LEU A 79 -4.93 -2.83 -11.33
CA LEU A 79 -5.38 -4.04 -12.03
C LEU A 79 -5.53 -5.23 -11.08
N TRP A 80 -4.51 -5.52 -10.27
CA TRP A 80 -4.57 -6.61 -9.29
C TRP A 80 -5.71 -6.40 -8.28
N ARG A 81 -5.92 -5.15 -7.82
CA ARG A 81 -7.04 -4.82 -6.92
C ARG A 81 -8.38 -5.03 -7.60
N ALA A 82 -8.55 -4.64 -8.86
CA ALA A 82 -9.78 -4.82 -9.62
C ALA A 82 -10.18 -6.31 -9.70
N VAL A 83 -9.23 -7.19 -10.02
CA VAL A 83 -9.47 -8.65 -10.05
C VAL A 83 -9.81 -9.17 -8.65
N SER A 84 -9.09 -8.71 -7.61
CA SER A 84 -9.34 -9.13 -6.23
C SER A 84 -10.72 -8.69 -5.73
N VAL A 85 -11.17 -7.48 -6.09
CA VAL A 85 -12.51 -6.98 -5.77
C VAL A 85 -13.57 -7.75 -6.55
N CYS A 86 -13.34 -8.06 -7.83
CA CYS A 86 -14.24 -8.90 -8.62
C CYS A 86 -14.44 -10.28 -7.97
N ASP A 87 -13.36 -10.96 -7.58
CA ASP A 87 -13.41 -12.22 -6.83
C ASP A 87 -14.19 -12.05 -5.51
N GLN A 88 -13.88 -10.99 -4.73
CA GLN A 88 -14.57 -10.73 -3.48
C GLN A 88 -16.08 -10.52 -3.65
N VAL A 89 -16.50 -9.73 -4.65
CA VAL A 89 -17.92 -9.49 -4.96
C VAL A 89 -18.63 -10.80 -5.33
N ARG A 90 -17.97 -11.71 -6.04
CA ARG A 90 -18.52 -13.04 -6.37
C ARG A 90 -18.61 -13.97 -5.16
N SER A 91 -17.78 -13.75 -4.14
CA SER A 91 -17.70 -14.60 -2.95
C SER A 91 -18.63 -14.19 -1.81
N LEU A 92 -19.08 -12.94 -1.79
CA LEU A 92 -20.01 -12.42 -0.79
C LEU A 92 -21.46 -12.63 -1.26
N PRO A 93 -22.43 -12.75 -0.34
CA PRO A 93 -23.85 -12.68 -0.69
C PRO A 93 -24.14 -11.40 -1.49
N SER A 94 -25.02 -11.49 -2.48
CA SER A 94 -25.27 -10.40 -3.44
C SER A 94 -25.75 -9.12 -2.74
N GLU A 95 -26.57 -9.25 -1.71
CA GLU A 95 -27.10 -8.14 -0.91
C GLU A 95 -25.98 -7.38 -0.21
N VAL A 96 -25.04 -8.13 0.41
CA VAL A 96 -23.86 -7.57 1.08
C VAL A 96 -22.90 -6.93 0.07
N ALA A 97 -22.67 -7.60 -1.07
CA ALA A 97 -21.72 -7.13 -2.07
C ALA A 97 -22.17 -5.83 -2.75
N THR A 98 -23.47 -5.66 -3.00
CA THR A 98 -24.02 -4.46 -3.65
C THR A 98 -24.18 -3.27 -2.70
N ALA A 99 -24.41 -3.53 -1.41
CA ALA A 99 -24.55 -2.48 -0.39
C ALA A 99 -23.22 -1.79 -0.03
N LEU A 100 -22.08 -2.46 -0.23
CA LEU A 100 -20.78 -1.92 0.12
C LEU A 100 -20.21 -1.00 -0.98
N PRO A 101 -19.69 0.19 -0.63
CA PRO A 101 -18.96 1.01 -1.59
C PRO A 101 -17.60 0.39 -1.92
N TYR A 102 -17.06 0.72 -3.10
CA TYR A 102 -15.77 0.21 -3.57
C TYR A 102 -14.64 0.32 -2.54
N THR A 103 -14.54 1.45 -1.83
CA THR A 103 -13.50 1.66 -0.81
C THR A 103 -13.56 0.62 0.32
N HIS A 104 -14.76 0.16 0.70
CA HIS A 104 -14.93 -0.88 1.72
C HIS A 104 -14.48 -2.24 1.19
N HIS A 105 -14.81 -2.57 -0.05
CA HIS A 105 -14.28 -3.79 -0.68
C HIS A 105 -12.76 -3.84 -0.62
N THR A 106 -12.08 -2.73 -0.92
CA THR A 106 -10.61 -2.69 -0.91
C THR A 106 -9.98 -2.91 0.48
N LEU A 107 -10.64 -2.47 1.56
CA LEU A 107 -10.15 -2.69 2.93
C LEU A 107 -10.27 -4.17 3.32
N LEU A 108 -11.40 -4.77 2.98
CA LEU A 108 -11.72 -6.18 3.26
C LEU A 108 -10.81 -7.17 2.53
N LEU A 109 -10.12 -6.76 1.45
CA LEU A 109 -9.16 -7.61 0.73
C LEU A 109 -8.02 -8.14 1.61
N SER A 110 -7.69 -7.45 2.71
CA SER A 110 -6.63 -7.86 3.62
C SER A 110 -6.99 -9.06 4.51
N LEU A 111 -8.29 -9.35 4.66
CA LEU A 111 -8.81 -10.47 5.44
C LEU A 111 -8.78 -11.76 4.60
N GLN A 112 -8.09 -12.78 5.12
CA GLN A 112 -7.98 -14.10 4.48
C GLN A 112 -9.16 -15.01 4.79
N ASP A 113 -9.69 -14.94 6.02
CA ASP A 113 -10.82 -15.74 6.46
C ASP A 113 -12.14 -15.20 5.86
N PRO A 114 -12.84 -15.99 5.01
CA PRO A 114 -14.11 -15.57 4.43
C PRO A 114 -15.20 -15.29 5.47
N ALA A 115 -15.22 -16.03 6.59
CA ALA A 115 -16.24 -15.85 7.63
C ALA A 115 -16.06 -14.52 8.36
N GLN A 116 -14.82 -14.18 8.73
CA GLN A 116 -14.50 -12.88 9.31
C GLN A 116 -14.78 -11.73 8.35
N LYS A 117 -14.46 -11.93 7.06
CA LYS A 117 -14.73 -10.94 6.02
C LYS A 117 -16.22 -10.67 5.88
N LEU A 118 -17.05 -11.71 5.82
CA LEU A 118 -18.49 -11.58 5.74
C LEU A 118 -19.05 -10.91 7.00
N SER A 119 -18.63 -11.34 8.19
CA SER A 119 -19.06 -10.73 9.46
C SER A 119 -18.75 -9.24 9.53
N LEU A 120 -17.54 -8.81 9.16
CA LEU A 120 -17.17 -7.40 9.14
C LEU A 120 -17.90 -6.61 8.04
N ALA A 121 -18.16 -7.22 6.88
CA ALA A 121 -18.93 -6.62 5.81
C ALA A 121 -20.37 -6.32 6.27
N THR A 122 -21.04 -7.29 6.88
CA THR A 122 -22.39 -7.15 7.42
C THR A 122 -22.45 -6.08 8.52
N ALA A 123 -21.53 -6.13 9.49
CA ALA A 123 -21.46 -5.14 10.56
C ALA A 123 -21.22 -3.71 10.04
N ALA A 124 -20.41 -3.56 8.97
CA ALA A 124 -20.17 -2.27 8.35
C ALA A 124 -21.43 -1.70 7.67
N ILE A 125 -22.27 -2.55 7.08
CA ILE A 125 -23.55 -2.15 6.46
C ILE A 125 -24.54 -1.75 7.55
N GLU A 126 -24.77 -2.63 8.53
CA GLU A 126 -25.73 -2.42 9.62
C GLU A 126 -25.40 -1.18 10.45
N GLY A 127 -24.11 -1.03 10.79
CA GLY A 127 -23.61 0.11 11.56
C GLY A 127 -23.31 1.36 10.72
N ARG A 128 -23.54 1.32 9.40
CA ARG A 128 -23.19 2.40 8.44
C ARG A 128 -21.77 2.95 8.67
N TRP A 129 -20.81 2.05 8.80
CA TRP A 129 -19.45 2.43 9.16
C TRP A 129 -18.84 3.35 8.10
N THR A 130 -18.08 4.34 8.58
CA THR A 130 -17.20 5.11 7.69
C THR A 130 -16.00 4.24 7.28
N ARG A 131 -15.36 4.60 6.17
CA ARG A 131 -14.11 3.97 5.73
C ARG A 131 -13.07 3.89 6.87
N ARG A 132 -12.92 4.97 7.65
CA ARG A 132 -11.98 5.05 8.78
C ARG A 132 -12.32 4.04 9.88
N ARG A 133 -13.60 3.87 10.20
CA ARG A 133 -14.05 2.91 11.21
C ARG A 133 -13.78 1.47 10.75
N LEU A 134 -14.16 1.13 9.51
CA LEU A 134 -13.89 -0.19 8.94
C LEU A 134 -12.38 -0.50 8.88
N GLU A 135 -11.56 0.49 8.51
CA GLU A 135 -10.10 0.33 8.48
C GLU A 135 -9.54 -0.01 9.88
N ALA A 136 -10.03 0.63 10.94
CA ALA A 136 -9.62 0.34 12.31
C ALA A 136 -9.98 -1.11 12.72
N GLU A 137 -11.18 -1.58 12.39
CA GLU A 137 -11.63 -2.94 12.70
C GLU A 137 -10.87 -4.01 11.91
N VAL A 138 -10.65 -3.78 10.62
CA VAL A 138 -9.80 -4.64 9.77
C VAL A 138 -8.38 -4.70 10.32
N ARG A 139 -7.84 -3.55 10.78
CA ARG A 139 -6.52 -3.47 11.38
C ARG A 139 -6.44 -4.29 12.67
N ALA A 140 -7.42 -4.16 13.56
CA ALA A 140 -7.48 -4.93 14.81
C ALA A 140 -7.46 -6.46 14.55
N LYS A 141 -8.19 -6.94 13.54
CA LYS A 141 -8.19 -8.37 13.17
C LYS A 141 -6.89 -8.84 12.52
N THR A 142 -6.18 -7.96 11.81
CA THR A 142 -4.94 -8.33 11.11
C THR A 142 -3.69 -8.17 11.96
N GLU A 143 -3.70 -7.34 13.01
CA GLU A 143 -2.56 -7.15 13.91
C GLU A 143 -2.30 -8.39 14.78
N GLY A 144 -3.33 -9.10 15.25
CA GLY A 144 -3.16 -10.35 16.00
C GLY A 144 -2.53 -11.50 15.21
N VAL A 145 -2.61 -11.46 13.87
CA VAL A 145 -2.03 -12.48 12.98
C VAL A 145 -0.57 -12.19 12.65
N LYS A 146 -0.12 -10.94 12.81
CA LYS A 146 1.28 -10.55 12.58
C LYS A 146 2.13 -10.94 13.79
N ARG A 147 2.29 -12.25 14.00
CA ARG A 147 3.51 -12.76 14.66
C ARG A 147 4.70 -12.19 13.90
N SER A 148 5.64 -11.64 14.66
CA SER A 148 6.89 -10.98 14.27
C SER A 148 7.68 -11.73 13.19
N ARG A 149 7.23 -11.69 11.93
CA ARG A 149 8.14 -11.89 10.80
C ARG A 149 9.04 -10.67 10.82
N GLY A 150 10.25 -10.82 11.34
CA GLY A 150 11.30 -9.79 11.51
C GLY A 150 11.65 -9.10 10.20
N GLY A 151 10.72 -8.28 9.70
CA GLY A 151 10.93 -7.38 8.60
C GLY A 151 11.52 -6.08 9.12
N ARG A 152 12.35 -5.45 8.27
CA ARG A 152 12.91 -4.12 8.52
C ARG A 152 11.82 -3.19 9.05
N PRO A 153 12.04 -2.50 10.18
CA PRO A 153 11.06 -1.59 10.76
C PRO A 153 10.58 -0.60 9.70
N ARG A 154 9.28 -0.32 9.69
CA ARG A 154 8.70 0.64 8.75
C ARG A 154 9.37 1.99 8.98
N LEU A 155 9.99 2.53 7.93
CA LEU A 155 10.49 3.90 7.97
C LEU A 155 9.37 4.84 8.42
N LEU A 156 9.71 5.74 9.34
CA LEU A 156 8.82 6.76 9.83
C LEU A 156 8.23 7.54 8.64
N PRO A 157 6.97 8.01 8.73
CA PRO A 157 6.33 8.75 7.65
C PRO A 157 7.20 9.88 7.09
N ILE A 158 7.87 10.62 7.97
CA ILE A 158 8.76 11.72 7.59
C ILE A 158 9.95 11.26 6.74
N VAL A 159 10.62 10.17 7.11
CA VAL A 159 11.73 9.59 6.35
C VAL A 159 11.27 9.13 4.97
N ARG A 160 10.07 8.56 4.89
CA ARG A 160 9.50 8.15 3.59
C ARG A 160 9.18 9.34 2.69
N THR A 161 8.70 10.44 3.27
CA THR A 161 8.45 11.68 2.52
C THR A 161 9.75 12.28 2.01
N ALA A 162 10.80 12.32 2.84
CA ALA A 162 12.13 12.79 2.45
C ALA A 162 12.68 11.99 1.26
N ASN A 163 12.71 10.65 1.36
CA ASN A 163 13.19 9.79 0.26
C ASN A 163 12.37 9.94 -1.04
N ARG A 164 11.08 10.31 -0.94
CA ARG A 164 10.24 10.56 -2.12
C ARG A 164 10.55 11.90 -2.77
N LEU A 165 10.81 12.93 -1.97
CA LEU A 165 11.22 14.24 -2.49
C LEU A 165 12.56 14.13 -3.22
N GLU A 166 13.52 13.45 -2.61
CA GLU A 166 14.82 13.14 -3.23
C GLU A 166 14.64 12.41 -4.58
N ALA A 167 13.88 11.30 -4.60
CA ALA A 167 13.64 10.56 -5.82
C ALA A 167 12.90 11.37 -6.91
N LEU A 168 12.01 12.29 -6.53
CA LEU A 168 11.34 13.18 -7.48
C LEU A 168 12.30 14.21 -8.06
N MET A 169 13.19 14.79 -7.24
CA MET A 169 14.20 15.75 -7.69
C MET A 169 15.15 15.11 -8.70
N GLU A 170 15.60 13.88 -8.42
CA GLU A 170 16.44 13.07 -9.31
C GLU A 170 15.70 12.70 -10.62
N ALA A 171 14.49 12.14 -10.51
CA ALA A 171 13.77 11.59 -11.66
C ALA A 171 13.28 12.66 -12.65
N GLN A 172 12.99 13.88 -12.17
CA GLN A 172 12.50 14.96 -13.02
C GLN A 172 13.63 15.78 -13.65
N GLY A 173 14.89 15.49 -13.35
CA GLY A 173 15.97 16.43 -13.65
C GLY A 173 15.60 17.80 -13.10
N ALA A 174 15.03 17.86 -11.88
CA ALA A 174 14.39 19.09 -11.37
C ALA A 174 15.39 20.25 -11.22
N LEU A 175 16.69 19.92 -11.26
CA LEU A 175 17.81 20.84 -11.25
C LEU A 175 18.53 20.93 -12.61
N ASP A 176 18.07 20.19 -13.62
CA ASP A 176 18.57 20.30 -14.99
C ASP A 176 18.10 21.67 -15.53
N GLY A 177 19.06 22.52 -15.89
CA GLY A 177 18.79 23.89 -16.29
C GLY A 177 18.91 24.92 -15.16
N VAL A 178 19.44 24.56 -13.99
CA VAL A 178 19.89 25.56 -12.99
C VAL A 178 20.91 26.53 -13.62
N ASP A 179 21.70 26.07 -14.58
CA ASP A 179 22.63 26.91 -15.36
C ASP A 179 21.92 27.95 -16.24
N LEU A 180 20.61 27.83 -16.45
CA LEU A 180 19.78 28.80 -17.18
C LEU A 180 19.22 29.90 -16.27
N LEU A 181 19.40 29.82 -14.94
CA LEU A 181 18.97 30.87 -14.01
C LEU A 181 19.52 32.27 -14.38
N PRO A 182 20.79 32.43 -14.80
CA PRO A 182 21.30 33.71 -15.27
C PRO A 182 20.64 34.22 -16.56
N ALA A 183 20.01 33.35 -17.35
CA ALA A 183 19.32 33.71 -18.60
C ALA A 183 17.86 34.15 -18.40
N LEU A 184 17.27 33.89 -17.22
CA LEU A 184 15.89 34.32 -16.90
C LEU A 184 15.76 35.85 -16.79
N ALA A 185 14.53 36.37 -16.79
CA ALA A 185 14.30 37.76 -16.40
C ALA A 185 14.48 37.95 -14.87
N ASP A 186 14.77 39.18 -14.41
CA ASP A 186 15.03 39.45 -12.99
C ASP A 186 13.82 39.19 -12.09
N ASP A 187 12.62 39.44 -12.56
CA ASP A 187 11.36 39.14 -11.87
C ASP A 187 11.12 37.63 -11.75
N GLU A 188 11.41 36.86 -12.81
CA GLU A 188 11.34 35.40 -12.81
C GLU A 188 12.37 34.79 -11.85
N ARG A 189 13.63 35.24 -11.90
CA ARG A 189 14.67 34.84 -10.93
C ARG A 189 14.23 35.08 -9.49
N ARG A 190 13.75 36.29 -9.18
CA ARG A 190 13.26 36.64 -7.84
C ARG A 190 12.05 35.81 -7.42
N ARG A 191 11.21 35.37 -8.36
CA ARG A 191 10.09 34.47 -8.07
C ARG A 191 10.60 33.08 -7.71
N VAL A 192 11.52 32.51 -8.48
CA VAL A 192 12.12 31.20 -8.20
C VAL A 192 12.84 31.20 -6.85
N ALA A 193 13.68 32.22 -6.59
CA ALA A 193 14.39 32.37 -5.32
C ALA A 193 13.44 32.36 -4.11
N ARG A 194 12.37 33.16 -4.14
CA ARG A 194 11.37 33.19 -3.05
C ARG A 194 10.68 31.85 -2.81
N ILE A 195 10.42 31.07 -3.86
CA ILE A 195 9.80 29.74 -3.74
C ILE A 195 10.78 28.77 -3.07
N LEU A 196 12.05 28.80 -3.48
CA LEU A 196 13.11 27.96 -2.91
C LEU A 196 13.37 28.32 -1.45
N GLU A 197 13.52 29.61 -1.13
CA GLU A 197 13.71 30.10 0.25
C GLU A 197 12.57 29.67 1.17
N ARG A 198 11.31 29.82 0.74
CA ARG A 198 10.14 29.38 1.51
C ARG A 198 10.15 27.86 1.74
N THR A 199 10.57 27.11 0.73
CA THR A 199 10.64 25.65 0.82
C THR A 199 11.75 25.21 1.77
N ILE A 200 12.94 25.83 1.67
CA ILE A 200 14.07 25.61 2.58
C ILE A 200 13.67 25.95 4.01
N ALA A 201 13.08 27.12 4.26
CA ALA A 201 12.65 27.53 5.60
C ALA A 201 11.71 26.49 6.24
N ARG A 202 10.71 26.03 5.47
CA ARG A 202 9.74 25.03 5.93
C ARG A 202 10.38 23.67 6.19
N LEU A 203 11.37 23.26 5.39
CA LEU A 203 12.11 22.03 5.61
C LEU A 203 13.03 22.14 6.83
N SER A 204 13.68 23.30 7.04
CA SER A 204 14.52 23.58 8.20
C SER A 204 13.71 23.56 9.50
N GLU A 205 12.51 24.15 9.53
CA GLU A 205 11.59 24.05 10.68
C GLU A 205 11.31 22.59 11.07
N ILE A 206 11.08 21.73 10.09
CA ILE A 206 10.82 20.29 10.31
C ILE A 206 12.06 19.60 10.91
N VAL A 207 13.27 19.97 10.46
CA VAL A 207 14.52 19.40 10.98
C VAL A 207 14.79 19.89 12.42
N CYS A 208 14.60 21.18 12.70
CA CYS A 208 14.81 21.76 14.04
C CYS A 208 13.93 21.12 15.12
N VAL A 209 12.65 20.87 14.82
CA VAL A 209 11.71 20.18 15.73
C VAL A 209 12.19 18.75 16.10
N GLY A 210 12.99 18.12 15.23
CA GLY A 210 13.59 16.82 15.47
C GLY A 210 14.84 16.86 16.38
N SER A 211 15.62 17.93 16.30
CA SER A 211 16.89 18.06 17.06
C SER A 211 16.68 18.40 18.54
N ASP A 212 15.63 19.16 18.87
CA ASP A 212 15.36 19.57 20.25
C ASP A 212 14.79 18.44 21.12
N ASN A 213 14.12 17.46 20.51
CA ASN A 213 13.59 16.29 21.21
C ASN A 213 14.65 15.21 21.52
N GLY A 214 15.88 15.35 21.02
CA GLY A 214 16.95 14.36 21.18
C GLY A 214 17.75 14.47 22.48
N ARG A 215 17.62 15.56 23.25
CA ARG A 215 18.40 15.78 24.50
C ARG A 215 17.75 15.22 25.78
N GLY A 216 16.70 14.41 25.67
CA GLY A 216 15.96 13.85 26.81
C GLY A 216 16.16 12.34 27.05
N PHE A 217 16.96 11.63 26.25
CA PHE A 217 17.19 10.19 26.40
C PHE A 217 18.66 9.89 26.72
N THR A 218 19.20 10.52 27.75
CA THR A 218 20.33 9.94 28.48
C THR A 218 19.75 8.79 29.28
N GLY A 219 19.90 7.57 28.75
CA GLY A 219 19.65 6.35 29.50
C GLY A 219 20.64 6.24 30.66
N GLU A 220 20.40 6.98 31.74
CA GLU A 220 20.81 6.54 33.06
C GLU A 220 20.01 5.28 33.34
N THR A 221 20.61 4.15 32.95
CA THR A 221 20.23 2.85 33.49
C THR A 221 20.47 2.97 34.98
N PRO A 222 19.45 2.94 35.85
CA PRO A 222 19.69 2.99 37.28
C PRO A 222 20.58 1.80 37.61
N ALA A 223 21.75 2.09 38.16
CA ALA A 223 22.65 1.09 38.71
C ALA A 223 21.82 0.22 39.65
N SER A 224 21.60 -1.02 39.22
CA SER A 224 21.04 -2.09 40.03
C SER A 224 22.02 -2.31 41.18
N SER A 225 21.78 -1.62 42.30
CA SER A 225 22.33 -1.96 43.60
C SER A 225 21.89 -3.38 43.94
N ARG A 226 22.74 -4.35 43.58
CA ARG A 226 22.70 -5.69 44.15
C ARG A 226 23.28 -5.56 45.55
N GLU A 227 22.41 -5.35 46.53
CA GLU A 227 22.69 -5.73 47.90
C GLU A 227 22.91 -7.24 47.94
N SER A 228 24.15 -7.58 48.24
CA SER A 228 24.60 -8.91 48.59
C SER A 228 24.20 -9.19 50.04
N ASP A 229 23.03 -9.79 50.23
CA ASP A 229 22.72 -10.52 51.45
C ASP A 229 23.15 -11.97 51.29
N THR A 230 24.34 -12.24 51.82
CA THR A 230 24.80 -13.58 52.17
C THR A 230 24.18 -13.97 53.51
N ASP A 231 23.16 -14.82 53.47
CA ASP A 231 22.73 -15.66 54.58
C ASP A 231 22.50 -17.05 53.96
N GLY A 232 23.28 -18.10 54.25
CA GLY A 232 23.56 -18.61 55.58
C GLY A 232 22.54 -19.72 55.88
N THR A 233 23.01 -20.92 56.22
CA THR A 233 22.24 -22.10 56.71
C THR A 233 21.82 -23.08 55.59
N SER A 234 22.64 -24.07 55.20
CA SER A 234 23.08 -25.25 55.96
C SER A 234 21.93 -26.10 56.52
N GLY A 235 21.66 -27.27 55.91
CA GLY A 235 21.17 -28.41 56.67
C GLY A 235 20.18 -29.38 56.00
N ARG A 236 20.60 -30.66 56.03
CA ARG A 236 19.83 -31.93 56.01
C ARG A 236 19.54 -32.56 54.64
N LEU A 237 20.17 -33.69 54.27
CA LEU A 237 20.15 -35.07 54.80
C LEU A 237 18.82 -35.83 54.61
N ALA A 238 19.00 -37.08 54.12
CA ALA A 238 18.10 -38.24 54.11
C ALA A 238 16.98 -38.20 53.04
N ARG A 239 16.75 -39.24 52.22
CA ARG A 239 17.18 -40.64 52.16
C ARG A 239 16.95 -41.13 50.73
#